data_AF-T1GBC4-F1
#
_entry.id   AF-T1GBC4-F1
#
_cell.length_a   1.000
_cell.length_b   1.000
_cell.length_c   1.000
_cell.angle_alpha   90.00
_cell.angle_beta   90.00
_cell.angle_gamma   90.00
#
_symmetry.space_group_name_H-M   'P 1'
#
loop_
_entity.id
_entity.type
_entity.pdbx_description
1 polymer ?
#
loop_
_entity_poly.entity_id
_entity_poly.type
_entity_poly.pdbx_seq_one_letter_code
_entity_poly.pdbx_strand_id
1 'polypeptide(L)'
;VEAALVTDPENTELLKLQKDLEEVIELTRDLIKTQLEEQKKSSYVEPATSAAYYDEIEAALIEAEKLVSPGRQWKVGDKCSAKWNEDGQYYDATIEGISASGEVSVVFDAYQNRSSTTIPELKERSASKTEVFPSNK
;
A
#
# COMPACT_ATOMS: atom_id res chain seq x y z
N VAL A 1 36.79 -13.59 -22.87
CA VAL A 1 37.77 -12.62 -23.39
C VAL A 1 39.05 -12.68 -22.56
N GLU A 2 38.98 -12.47 -21.24
CA GLU A 2 40.13 -12.64 -20.34
C GLU A 2 40.79 -14.02 -20.45
N ALA A 3 40.01 -15.10 -20.59
CA ALA A 3 40.57 -16.45 -20.78
C ALA A 3 41.33 -16.69 -22.10
N ALA A 4 41.12 -15.86 -23.14
CA ALA A 4 41.78 -15.97 -24.44
C ALA A 4 43.04 -15.07 -24.55
N LEU A 5 43.04 -13.92 -23.86
CA LEU A 5 44.21 -13.07 -23.68
C LEU A 5 45.29 -13.71 -22.80
N VAL A 6 44.91 -14.64 -21.91
CA VAL A 6 45.85 -15.45 -21.11
C VAL A 6 46.63 -16.45 -21.98
N THR A 7 46.05 -16.91 -23.09
CA THR A 7 46.69 -17.87 -24.02
C THR A 7 47.51 -17.22 -25.12
N ASP A 8 47.14 -16.03 -25.62
CA ASP A 8 47.88 -15.29 -26.66
C ASP A 8 47.81 -13.77 -26.41
N PRO A 9 48.75 -13.21 -25.61
CA PRO A 9 48.71 -11.80 -25.18
C PRO A 9 49.07 -10.78 -26.26
N GLU A 10 49.71 -11.18 -27.37
CA GLU A 10 50.05 -10.29 -28.50
C GLU A 10 49.01 -10.28 -29.63
N ASN A 11 47.88 -10.98 -29.46
CA ASN A 11 46.86 -11.04 -30.49
C ASN A 11 46.16 -9.67 -30.63
N THR A 12 46.53 -8.94 -31.68
CA THR A 12 46.05 -7.59 -31.99
C THR A 12 44.54 -7.54 -32.24
N GLU A 13 43.94 -8.62 -32.74
CA GLU A 13 42.49 -8.73 -32.93
C GLU A 13 41.76 -8.86 -31.59
N LEU A 14 42.30 -9.66 -30.67
CA LEU A 14 41.74 -9.80 -29.31
C LEU A 14 41.89 -8.53 -28.48
N LEU A 15 43.02 -7.83 -28.61
CA LEU A 15 43.25 -6.53 -27.96
C LEU A 15 42.31 -5.45 -28.50
N LYS A 16 42.10 -5.43 -29.83
CA LYS A 16 41.14 -4.51 -30.45
C LYS A 16 39.71 -4.80 -29.97
N LEU A 17 39.31 -6.07 -30.01
CA LEU A 17 37.99 -6.50 -29.54
C LEU A 17 37.80 -6.24 -28.04
N GLN A 18 38.83 -6.42 -27.21
CA GLN A 18 38.80 -6.05 -25.80
C GLN A 18 38.50 -4.56 -25.62
N LYS A 19 39.23 -3.71 -26.33
CA LYS A 19 39.03 -2.25 -26.30
C LYS A 19 37.63 -1.86 -26.78
N ASP A 20 37.15 -2.45 -27.86
CA ASP A 20 35.80 -2.21 -28.38
C ASP A 20 34.72 -2.61 -27.34
N LEU A 21 34.92 -3.73 -26.63
CA LEU A 21 34.00 -4.18 -25.58
C LEU A 21 34.04 -3.28 -24.34
N GLU A 22 35.22 -2.79 -23.95
CA GLU A 22 35.35 -1.82 -22.85
C GLU A 22 34.61 -0.53 -23.17
N GLU A 23 34.73 -0.01 -24.40
CA GLU A 23 34.01 1.19 -24.84
C GLU A 23 32.48 0.99 -24.82
N VAL A 24 31.99 -0.18 -25.26
CA VAL A 24 30.56 -0.52 -25.18
C VAL A 24 30.06 -0.56 -23.74
N ILE A 25 30.87 -1.10 -22.81
CA ILE A 25 30.53 -1.16 -21.39
C ILE A 25 30.45 0.27 -20.81
N GLU A 26 31.39 1.15 -21.16
CA GLU A 26 31.39 2.55 -20.71
C GLU A 26 30.17 3.32 -21.23
N LEU A 27 29.90 3.24 -22.53
CA LEU A 27 28.72 3.88 -23.13
C LEU A 27 27.41 3.37 -22.51
N THR A 28 27.33 2.07 -22.22
CA THR A 28 26.16 1.48 -21.55
C THR A 28 26.03 1.97 -20.12
N ARG A 29 27.13 2.10 -19.37
CA ARG A 29 27.12 2.65 -18.00
C ARG A 29 26.67 4.11 -17.98
N ASP A 30 27.15 4.93 -18.92
CA ASP A 30 26.73 6.34 -19.03
C ASP A 30 25.25 6.48 -19.41
N LEU A 31 24.75 5.62 -20.31
CA LEU A 31 23.33 5.61 -20.68
C LEU A 31 22.44 5.16 -19.51
N ILE A 32 22.88 4.16 -18.73
CA ILE A 32 22.17 3.72 -17.52
C ILE A 32 22.20 4.80 -16.44
N LYS A 33 23.34 5.48 -16.25
CA LYS A 33 23.48 6.58 -15.29
C LYS A 33 22.56 7.74 -15.65
N THR A 34 22.50 8.11 -16.93
CA THR A 34 21.60 9.17 -17.43
C THR A 34 20.14 8.78 -17.25
N GLN A 35 19.76 7.54 -17.61
CA GLN A 35 18.39 7.05 -17.40
C GLN A 35 18.01 6.96 -15.91
N LEU A 36 18.94 6.56 -15.04
CA LEU A 36 18.73 6.55 -13.58
C LEU A 36 18.62 7.99 -13.04
N GLU A 37 19.42 8.94 -13.53
CA GLU A 37 19.32 10.35 -13.15
C GLU A 37 17.98 10.97 -13.62
N GLU A 38 17.48 10.61 -14.80
CA GLU A 38 16.16 11.03 -15.30
C GLU A 38 14.99 10.36 -14.55
N GLN A 39 15.08 9.05 -14.24
CA GLN A 39 14.09 8.37 -13.40
C GLN A 39 14.12 8.87 -11.94
N LYS A 40 15.30 9.25 -11.45
CA LYS A 40 15.44 9.90 -10.14
C LYS A 40 14.87 11.32 -10.18
N LYS A 41 14.92 12.05 -11.30
CA LYS A 41 14.26 13.35 -11.48
C LYS A 41 12.73 13.26 -11.56
N SER A 42 12.19 12.13 -12.00
CA SER A 42 10.74 11.81 -11.93
C SER A 42 10.29 11.39 -10.52
N SER A 43 11.22 11.19 -9.58
CA SER A 43 10.93 10.82 -8.18
C SER A 43 11.60 11.76 -7.16
N TYR A 44 12.27 12.82 -7.62
CA TYR A 44 12.94 13.80 -6.79
C TYR A 44 11.98 14.93 -6.45
N VAL A 45 11.34 14.75 -5.31
CA VAL A 45 10.99 15.86 -4.43
C VAL A 45 12.30 16.47 -3.92
N GLU A 46 12.49 17.77 -4.11
CA GLU A 46 13.69 18.50 -3.65
C GLU A 46 13.93 18.36 -2.13
N PRO A 47 15.17 18.13 -1.65
CA PRO A 47 15.63 18.47 -0.33
C PRO A 47 16.19 19.91 -0.40
N ALA A 48 15.29 20.88 -0.36
CA ALA A 48 15.63 22.26 -0.08
C ALA A 48 14.76 22.73 1.10
N THR A 49 15.45 23.10 2.16
CA THR A 49 14.91 23.64 3.42
C THR A 49 13.68 24.53 3.22
N SER A 50 12.52 24.09 3.66
CA SER A 50 11.46 24.98 4.14
C SER A 50 10.53 24.20 5.06
N ALA A 51 10.18 24.80 6.19
CA ALA A 51 9.24 24.28 7.17
C ALA A 51 7.80 24.06 6.63
N ALA A 52 7.60 24.10 5.32
CA ALA A 52 6.32 24.09 4.63
C ALA A 52 5.94 22.72 4.01
N TYR A 53 6.91 21.83 3.75
CA TYR A 53 6.61 20.51 3.15
C TYR A 53 6.07 19.47 4.16
N TYR A 54 6.43 19.63 5.44
CA TYR A 54 5.81 18.85 6.51
C TYR A 54 4.34 19.23 6.70
N ASP A 55 3.96 20.48 6.39
CA ASP A 55 2.64 21.03 6.63
C ASP A 55 1.55 20.37 5.76
N GLU A 56 1.87 20.04 4.50
CA GLU A 56 0.92 19.37 3.60
C GLU A 56 0.74 17.88 3.91
N ILE A 57 1.80 17.20 4.33
CA ILE A 57 1.76 15.78 4.74
C ILE A 57 1.08 15.66 6.11
N GLU A 58 1.39 16.54 7.07
CA GLU A 58 0.66 16.60 8.35
C GLU A 58 -0.81 16.93 8.11
N ALA A 59 -1.15 17.89 7.23
CA ALA A 59 -2.55 18.21 6.92
C ALA A 59 -3.31 17.00 6.35
N ALA A 60 -2.69 16.23 5.45
CA ALA A 60 -3.29 15.02 4.90
C ALA A 60 -3.47 13.91 5.96
N LEU A 61 -2.51 13.72 6.87
CA LEU A 61 -2.65 12.78 7.99
C LEU A 61 -3.71 13.23 9.01
N ILE A 62 -3.76 14.53 9.33
CA ILE A 62 -4.73 15.13 10.24
C ILE A 62 -6.15 15.06 9.64
N GLU A 63 -6.31 15.23 8.33
CA GLU A 63 -7.60 15.06 7.66
C GLU A 63 -8.04 13.58 7.65
N ALA A 64 -7.12 12.64 7.47
CA ALA A 64 -7.41 11.22 7.62
C ALA A 64 -7.77 10.85 9.07
N GLU A 65 -7.08 11.41 10.08
CA GLU A 65 -7.42 11.25 11.49
C GLU A 65 -8.76 11.91 11.83
N LYS A 66 -9.16 13.00 11.16
CA LYS A 66 -10.47 13.63 11.36
C LYS A 66 -11.60 12.77 10.80
N LEU A 67 -11.35 11.99 9.75
CA LEU A 67 -12.28 10.98 9.24
C LEU A 67 -12.33 9.73 10.14
N VAL A 68 -11.26 9.49 10.91
CA VAL A 68 -11.24 8.53 12.01
C VAL A 68 -11.75 9.23 13.27
N SER A 69 -13.08 9.42 13.33
CA SER A 69 -13.77 9.89 14.53
C SER A 69 -13.15 9.26 15.80
N PRO A 70 -12.79 10.05 16.84
CA PRO A 70 -12.06 9.54 18.01
C PRO A 70 -12.74 8.29 18.52
N GLY A 71 -12.03 7.18 18.36
CA GLY A 71 -12.60 5.85 18.22
C GLY A 71 -13.57 5.54 19.34
N ARG A 72 -14.82 5.26 18.96
CA ARG A 72 -15.74 4.55 19.85
C ARG A 72 -15.02 3.29 20.32
N GLN A 73 -14.91 3.13 21.63
CA GLN A 73 -14.36 1.91 22.22
C GLN A 73 -15.39 0.80 22.05
N TRP A 74 -15.21 0.03 20.98
CA TRP A 74 -16.00 -1.14 20.70
C TRP A 74 -15.73 -2.24 21.74
N LYS A 75 -16.79 -2.87 22.23
CA LYS A 75 -16.73 -4.06 23.08
C LYS A 75 -17.65 -5.15 22.53
N VAL A 76 -17.38 -6.37 22.96
CA VAL A 76 -18.27 -7.51 22.70
C VAL A 76 -19.69 -7.20 23.19
N GLY A 77 -20.67 -7.46 22.33
CA GLY A 77 -22.08 -7.17 22.54
C GLY A 77 -22.55 -5.82 21.98
N ASP A 78 -21.65 -4.93 21.56
CA ASP A 78 -22.07 -3.66 20.95
C ASP A 78 -22.69 -3.86 19.57
N LYS A 79 -23.73 -3.06 19.29
CA LYS A 79 -24.34 -2.97 17.96
C LYS A 79 -23.53 -2.01 17.10
N CYS A 80 -23.09 -2.50 15.95
CA CYS A 80 -22.30 -1.78 14.98
C CYS A 80 -22.90 -1.93 13.58
N SER A 81 -22.42 -1.13 12.63
CA SER A 81 -22.67 -1.37 11.21
C SER A 81 -21.37 -1.86 10.57
N ALA A 82 -21.38 -3.07 10.04
CA ALA A 82 -20.21 -3.75 9.49
C ALA A 82 -20.36 -3.97 7.98
N LYS A 83 -19.25 -3.90 7.26
CA LYS A 83 -19.22 -4.12 5.81
C LYS A 83 -19.36 -5.62 5.51
N TRP A 84 -20.30 -5.97 4.64
CA TRP A 84 -20.43 -7.34 4.14
C TRP A 84 -19.54 -7.53 2.91
N ASN A 85 -18.72 -8.59 2.90
CA ASN A 85 -17.72 -8.81 1.84
C ASN A 85 -18.32 -9.13 0.46
N GLU A 86 -19.55 -9.63 0.39
CA GLU A 86 -20.20 -9.99 -0.89
C GLU A 86 -20.61 -8.75 -1.70
N ASP A 87 -21.21 -7.75 -1.04
CA ASP A 87 -21.73 -6.55 -1.72
C ASP A 87 -20.96 -5.27 -1.38
N GLY A 88 -20.04 -5.32 -0.40
CA GLY A 88 -19.31 -4.15 0.10
C GLY A 88 -20.18 -3.12 0.84
N GLN A 89 -21.44 -3.44 1.10
CA GLN A 89 -22.42 -2.59 1.78
C GLN A 89 -22.37 -2.80 3.30
N TYR A 90 -22.74 -1.77 4.07
CA TYR A 90 -22.77 -1.82 5.53
C TYR A 90 -24.13 -2.28 6.05
N TYR A 91 -24.11 -3.22 6.99
CA TYR A 91 -25.30 -3.81 7.59
C TYR A 91 -25.18 -3.85 9.11
N ASP A 92 -26.34 -3.86 9.77
CA ASP A 92 -26.43 -3.97 11.22
C ASP A 92 -25.88 -5.32 11.70
N ALA A 93 -24.91 -5.23 12.60
CA ALA A 93 -24.24 -6.35 13.20
C ALA A 93 -24.03 -6.16 14.70
N THR A 94 -23.73 -7.25 15.39
CA THR A 94 -23.36 -7.27 16.80
C THR A 94 -21.96 -7.81 16.92
N ILE A 95 -21.11 -7.15 17.69
CA ILE A 95 -19.75 -7.61 17.94
C ILE A 95 -19.82 -8.87 18.81
N GLU A 96 -19.31 -9.98 18.30
CA GLU A 96 -19.21 -11.25 19.04
C GLU A 96 -17.84 -11.38 19.73
N GLY A 97 -16.78 -10.88 19.09
CA GLY A 97 -15.41 -11.04 19.60
C GLY A 97 -14.48 -9.97 19.05
N ILE A 98 -13.53 -9.53 19.87
CA ILE A 98 -12.44 -8.63 19.46
C ILE A 98 -11.12 -9.33 19.79
N SER A 99 -10.34 -9.61 18.76
CA SER A 99 -9.02 -10.23 18.88
C SER A 99 -7.97 -9.17 19.22
N ALA A 100 -6.95 -9.56 19.98
CA ALA A 100 -5.82 -8.68 20.32
C ALA A 100 -4.99 -8.25 19.08
N SER A 101 -5.12 -8.97 17.96
CA SER A 101 -4.53 -8.63 16.67
C SER A 101 -5.24 -7.48 15.94
N GLY A 102 -6.40 -7.01 16.44
CA GLY A 102 -7.20 -5.95 15.82
C GLY A 102 -8.32 -6.44 14.90
N GLU A 103 -8.47 -7.76 14.74
CA GLU A 103 -9.61 -8.37 14.03
C GLU A 103 -10.84 -8.42 14.95
N VAL A 104 -12.01 -8.08 14.40
CA VAL A 104 -13.30 -8.08 15.08
C VAL A 104 -14.23 -9.06 14.37
N SER A 105 -14.79 -10.00 15.12
CA SER A 105 -15.85 -10.89 14.66
C SER A 105 -17.21 -10.29 14.99
N VAL A 106 -18.04 -10.14 13.97
CA VAL A 106 -19.40 -9.59 14.09
C VAL A 106 -20.44 -10.57 13.55
N VAL A 107 -21.65 -10.51 14.09
CA VAL A 107 -22.81 -11.30 13.65
C VAL A 107 -23.87 -10.34 13.11
N PHE A 108 -24.27 -10.49 11.86
CA PHE A 108 -25.31 -9.67 11.24
C PHE A 108 -26.68 -9.99 11.84
N ASP A 109 -27.42 -8.95 12.27
CA ASP A 109 -28.68 -9.10 12.99
C ASP A 109 -29.77 -9.78 12.14
N ALA A 110 -29.80 -9.51 10.83
CA ALA A 110 -30.85 -10.01 9.93
C ALA A 110 -30.73 -11.52 9.61
N TYR A 111 -29.50 -12.02 9.45
CA TYR A 111 -29.25 -13.38 8.95
C TYR A 111 -28.52 -14.27 9.97
N GLN A 112 -28.08 -13.70 11.09
CA GLN A 112 -27.22 -14.37 12.07
C GLN A 112 -25.92 -14.93 11.45
N ASN A 113 -25.50 -14.40 10.30
CA ASN A 113 -24.25 -14.77 9.67
C ASN A 113 -23.07 -14.04 10.32
N ARG A 114 -21.91 -14.69 10.41
CA ARG A 114 -20.68 -14.10 10.96
C ARG A 114 -19.80 -13.52 9.87
N SER A 115 -19.12 -12.43 10.20
CA SER A 115 -18.07 -11.85 9.37
C SER A 115 -16.92 -11.37 10.22
N SER A 116 -15.72 -11.43 9.66
CA SER A 116 -14.55 -10.74 10.20
C SER A 116 -14.43 -9.35 9.58
N THR A 117 -14.07 -8.36 10.39
CA THR A 117 -13.80 -6.98 10.00
C THR A 117 -12.79 -6.38 10.99
N THR A 118 -12.47 -5.11 10.88
CA THR A 118 -11.51 -4.43 11.77
C THR A 118 -12.17 -3.25 12.46
N ILE A 119 -11.66 -2.85 13.64
CA ILE A 119 -12.17 -1.68 14.37
C ILE A 119 -12.30 -0.40 13.52
N PRO A 120 -11.34 -0.02 12.66
CA PRO A 120 -11.48 1.18 11.83
C PRO A 120 -12.56 1.07 10.74
N GLU A 121 -12.96 -0.14 10.37
CA GLU A 121 -14.03 -0.38 9.38
C GLU A 121 -15.42 -0.42 10.01
N LEU A 122 -15.52 -0.51 11.34
CA LEU A 122 -16.81 -0.51 12.04
C LEU A 122 -17.39 0.90 12.12
N LYS A 123 -18.68 1.00 11.77
CA LYS A 123 -19.44 2.25 11.87
C LYS A 123 -20.44 2.21 13.01
N GLU A 124 -20.80 3.39 13.52
CA GLU A 124 -21.91 3.51 14.45
C GLU A 124 -23.21 3.04 13.77
N ARG A 125 -23.98 2.22 14.49
CA ARG A 125 -25.32 1.86 14.05
C ARG A 125 -26.21 3.08 14.17
N SER A 126 -26.61 3.66 13.05
CA SER A 126 -27.70 4.63 12.99
C SER A 126 -28.98 3.93 13.47
N ALA A 127 -29.42 4.20 14.69
CA ALA A 127 -30.56 3.54 15.33
C ALA A 127 -31.92 3.76 14.60
N SER A 128 -31.93 4.48 13.48
CA SER A 128 -33.11 4.94 12.76
C SER A 128 -33.45 4.17 11.48
N LYS A 129 -32.73 3.09 11.12
CA LYS A 129 -33.01 2.39 9.85
C LYS A 129 -32.86 0.88 9.97
N THR A 130 -33.93 0.20 10.40
CA THR A 130 -34.14 -1.23 10.15
C THR A 130 -34.40 -1.43 8.65
N GLU A 131 -33.34 -1.33 7.83
CA GLU A 131 -33.43 -1.63 6.42
C GLU A 131 -33.31 -3.14 6.23
N VAL A 132 -34.46 -3.77 6.09
CA VAL A 132 -34.58 -5.15 5.64
C VAL A 132 -34.18 -5.22 4.18
N PHE A 133 -33.10 -5.94 3.88
CA PHE A 133 -32.64 -6.10 2.50
C PHE A 133 -33.55 -7.08 1.72
N PRO A 134 -33.73 -6.85 0.41
CA PRO A 134 -34.48 -7.76 -0.44
C PRO A 134 -33.73 -9.08 -0.61
N SER A 135 -34.37 -10.19 -0.26
CA SER A 135 -33.87 -11.54 -0.54
C SER A 135 -33.63 -11.70 -2.04
N ASN A 136 -32.38 -11.84 -2.45
CA ASN A 136 -32.09 -12.44 -3.76
C ASN A 136 -32.45 -13.92 -3.68
N LYS A 137 -33.35 -14.32 -4.58
CA LYS A 137 -33.98 -15.64 -4.67
C LYS A 137 -33.29 -16.48 -5.74
#